data_AF-A0A1S3ILU4-F1
#
_entry.id   AF-A0A1S3ILU4-F1
#
_cell.length_a   1.000
_cell.length_b   1.000
_cell.length_c   1.000
_cell.angle_alpha   90.00
_cell.angle_beta   90.00
_cell.angle_gamma   90.00
#
_symmetry.space_group_name_H-M   'P 1'
#
loop_
_entity.id
_entity.type
_entity.pdbx_description
1 polymer ?
#
loop_
_entity_poly.entity_id
_entity_poly.type
_entity_poly.pdbx_seq_one_letter_code
_entity_poly.pdbx_strand_id
1 'polypeptide(L)'
;MEAQVGLASREMPPERPTVVTEVNPVRMETTYTGNTGNDLGIATMGYRAAKYNPPEWHESNYAKYYQSFADRDNAERVRHEGKRTDKETEATTNRTQNDVTKKLQERVHDINFWKFELNREIQDIIAETDLMLAQKKRLENALAATEIPLHISTDNLNARQRRQTIDLVQDEVELALLKEVEIINNVQDLLRKTITQAEKQISANRDAKQNLEMDWSDKLEAFQIDTASGALRNTHTHKQFYAGSAKFEEIQSTPESWAQFTHDNIVRAEHERMASIQLRTLIDNVLQDTSRDMREQSDTVDVAFQKRIQEMQDAKQKMEENLSKICDEIAQQERNIAAMKQAIRNKENPMKVAQTRLNNRTFRPGVELCRDPVQYKLVGEVQEIAQSVDALMEQLNAAENSLKDLQDNRMALEKEISIKANSLFIDNGKCLTVRTRYPSTLKLQGYQE
;
A
#
# COMPACT_ATOMS: atom_id res chain seq x y z
N MET A 1 -28.94 67.35 -11.88
CA MET A 1 -29.87 68.49 -11.90
C MET A 1 -30.06 68.85 -13.37
N GLU A 2 -30.83 68.05 -14.09
CA GLU A 2 -31.12 68.26 -15.52
C GLU A 2 -32.50 68.89 -15.65
N ALA A 3 -32.55 69.99 -16.38
CA ALA A 3 -33.74 70.81 -16.56
C ALA A 3 -34.82 70.00 -17.29
N GLN A 4 -35.91 69.74 -16.58
CA GLN A 4 -37.15 69.19 -17.12
C GLN A 4 -37.81 70.29 -17.98
N VAL A 5 -37.41 70.37 -19.24
CA VAL A 5 -38.07 71.25 -20.23
C VAL A 5 -39.44 70.63 -20.50
N GLY A 6 -40.47 71.18 -19.85
CA GLY A 6 -41.86 70.88 -20.16
C GLY A 6 -42.12 71.23 -21.62
N LEU A 7 -42.15 70.21 -22.48
CA LEU A 7 -42.55 70.33 -23.87
C LEU A 7 -44.07 70.49 -23.90
N ALA A 8 -44.53 71.72 -23.67
CA ALA A 8 -45.87 72.13 -24.04
C ALA A 8 -46.00 72.03 -25.56
N SER A 9 -47.11 71.46 -26.04
CA SER A 9 -47.41 71.40 -27.47
C SER A 9 -47.31 72.78 -28.11
N ARG A 10 -46.70 72.83 -29.29
CA ARG A 10 -46.43 74.08 -30.03
C ARG A 10 -47.68 74.73 -30.63
N GLU A 11 -48.81 74.02 -30.65
CA GLU A 11 -50.07 74.52 -31.19
C GLU A 11 -50.86 75.23 -30.09
N MET A 12 -51.21 76.51 -30.33
CA MET A 12 -52.10 77.25 -29.44
C MET A 12 -53.53 76.70 -29.55
N PRO A 13 -54.30 76.62 -28.44
CA PRO A 13 -55.66 76.16 -28.49
C PRO A 13 -56.51 77.05 -29.41
N PRO A 14 -57.52 76.49 -30.07
CA PRO A 14 -58.44 77.25 -30.91
C PRO A 14 -59.05 78.45 -30.17
N GLU A 15 -59.03 79.63 -30.77
CA GLU A 15 -59.80 80.76 -30.23
C GLU A 15 -61.30 80.54 -30.45
N ARG A 16 -62.11 80.79 -29.40
CA ARG A 16 -63.57 80.66 -29.48
C ARG A 16 -64.12 81.80 -30.34
N PRO A 17 -64.92 81.53 -31.39
CA PRO A 17 -65.52 82.58 -32.20
C PRO A 17 -66.40 83.50 -31.35
N THR A 18 -66.21 84.81 -31.45
CA THR A 18 -67.07 85.82 -30.83
C THR A 18 -68.44 85.83 -31.52
N VAL A 19 -69.45 85.27 -30.85
CA VAL A 19 -70.84 85.35 -31.31
C VAL A 19 -71.34 86.77 -31.04
N VAL A 20 -71.50 87.58 -32.08
CA VAL A 20 -72.13 88.91 -31.98
C VAL A 20 -73.62 88.71 -31.73
N THR A 21 -74.05 88.83 -30.47
CA THR A 21 -75.46 88.86 -30.08
C THR A 21 -76.03 90.24 -30.35
N GLU A 22 -76.57 90.45 -31.56
CA GLU A 22 -77.45 91.59 -31.80
C GLU A 22 -78.76 91.39 -31.02
N VAL A 23 -79.09 92.40 -30.23
CA VAL A 23 -80.30 92.50 -29.41
C VAL A 23 -81.51 92.63 -30.35
N ASN A 24 -82.47 91.70 -30.20
CA ASN A 24 -83.83 91.64 -30.77
C ASN A 24 -84.35 92.95 -31.44
N PRO A 25 -85.05 92.90 -32.59
CA PRO A 25 -86.42 92.35 -32.58
C PRO A 25 -86.91 91.73 -33.92
N VAL A 26 -88.12 91.15 -33.86
CA VAL A 26 -89.03 90.84 -34.98
C VAL A 26 -88.93 89.44 -35.60
N ARG A 27 -90.02 88.70 -35.39
CA ARG A 27 -90.47 87.50 -36.10
C ARG A 27 -90.64 87.84 -37.60
N MET A 28 -89.82 87.26 -38.47
CA MET A 28 -90.07 87.29 -39.92
C MET A 28 -90.58 85.92 -40.41
N GLU A 29 -91.86 85.93 -40.75
CA GLU A 29 -92.55 85.00 -41.65
C GLU A 29 -91.81 84.87 -42.99
N THR A 30 -91.79 83.66 -43.55
CA THR A 30 -91.47 83.44 -44.97
C THR A 30 -92.73 82.91 -45.65
N THR A 31 -93.58 83.81 -46.11
CA THR A 31 -94.69 83.53 -47.03
C THR A 31 -94.12 83.27 -48.42
N TYR A 32 -94.46 82.13 -49.02
CA TYR A 32 -94.35 81.93 -50.46
C TYR A 32 -95.74 81.55 -50.99
N THR A 33 -96.38 82.50 -51.66
CA THR A 33 -97.64 82.31 -52.39
C THR A 33 -97.33 82.10 -53.87
N GLY A 34 -97.90 81.05 -54.45
CA GLY A 34 -97.98 80.85 -55.89
C GLY A 34 -99.15 79.92 -56.19
N ASN A 35 -100.26 80.49 -56.68
CA ASN A 35 -101.47 79.76 -57.03
C ASN A 35 -101.72 79.93 -58.53
N THR A 36 -101.62 78.86 -59.32
CA THR A 36 -102.36 78.70 -60.59
C THR A 36 -102.39 77.23 -61.00
N GLY A 37 -103.58 76.64 -61.01
CA GLY A 37 -104.06 75.78 -62.10
C GLY A 37 -103.48 74.37 -62.26
N ASN A 38 -104.17 73.41 -61.63
CA ASN A 38 -104.49 72.04 -62.05
C ASN A 38 -103.41 70.97 -62.36
N ASP A 39 -103.71 69.79 -61.78
CA ASP A 39 -103.39 68.40 -62.15
C ASP A 39 -101.96 67.99 -62.52
N LEU A 40 -101.28 67.36 -61.55
CA LEU A 40 -100.68 66.02 -61.63
C LEU A 40 -99.85 65.78 -60.35
N GLY A 41 -100.04 64.60 -59.75
CA GLY A 41 -99.51 64.28 -58.42
C GLY A 41 -97.98 64.23 -58.32
N ILE A 42 -97.51 64.16 -57.08
CA ILE A 42 -96.46 63.25 -56.59
C ILE A 42 -96.40 63.43 -55.06
N ALA A 43 -96.60 62.34 -54.33
CA ALA A 43 -96.27 62.23 -52.92
C ALA A 43 -94.78 61.98 -52.77
N THR A 44 -94.14 62.56 -51.74
CA THR A 44 -92.90 61.99 -51.20
C THR A 44 -92.77 62.25 -49.70
N MET A 45 -92.71 61.16 -48.94
CA MET A 45 -92.21 61.12 -47.57
C MET A 45 -90.81 61.74 -47.49
N GLY A 46 -90.52 62.49 -46.44
CA GLY A 46 -89.18 63.03 -46.19
C GLY A 46 -88.97 63.41 -44.73
N TYR A 47 -88.13 62.64 -44.04
CA TYR A 47 -87.34 62.95 -42.86
C TYR A 47 -87.48 64.39 -42.32
N ARG A 48 -88.04 64.56 -41.11
CA ARG A 48 -87.89 65.81 -40.33
C ARG A 48 -86.45 65.90 -39.82
N ALA A 49 -85.55 66.44 -40.63
CA ALA A 49 -84.26 66.92 -40.16
C ALA A 49 -84.47 68.17 -39.30
N ALA A 50 -84.08 68.09 -38.02
CA ALA A 50 -83.99 69.26 -37.16
C ALA A 50 -83.00 70.27 -37.78
N LYS A 51 -83.40 71.53 -37.95
CA LYS A 51 -82.55 72.60 -38.49
C LYS A 51 -81.91 73.35 -37.32
N TYR A 52 -80.58 73.43 -37.32
CA TYR A 52 -79.78 74.14 -36.31
C TYR A 52 -79.65 75.63 -36.64
N ASN A 53 -79.59 76.50 -35.62
CA ASN A 53 -79.32 77.93 -35.82
C ASN A 53 -77.81 78.20 -35.95
N PRO A 54 -77.39 79.34 -36.54
CA PRO A 54 -75.96 79.64 -36.75
C PRO A 54 -75.10 79.61 -35.47
N PRO A 55 -75.56 80.10 -34.30
CA PRO A 55 -74.83 79.92 -33.04
C PRO A 55 -74.61 78.46 -32.65
N GLU A 56 -75.62 77.59 -32.77
CA GLU A 56 -75.50 76.15 -32.53
C GLU A 56 -74.51 75.48 -33.50
N TRP A 57 -74.48 75.92 -34.76
CA TRP A 57 -73.51 75.44 -35.75
C TRP A 57 -72.07 75.89 -35.42
N HIS A 58 -71.88 77.14 -35.02
CA HIS A 58 -70.57 77.66 -34.59
C HIS A 58 -70.05 76.96 -33.33
N GLU A 59 -70.90 76.75 -32.31
CA GLU A 59 -70.53 76.02 -31.10
C GLU A 59 -70.23 74.55 -31.39
N SER A 60 -71.02 73.89 -32.25
CA SER A 60 -70.76 72.49 -32.65
C SER A 60 -69.43 72.33 -33.39
N ASN A 61 -69.09 73.25 -34.30
CA ASN A 61 -67.82 73.22 -35.01
C ASN A 61 -66.63 73.58 -34.13
N TYR A 62 -66.79 74.57 -33.24
CA TYR A 62 -65.77 74.88 -32.23
C TYR A 62 -65.53 73.69 -31.29
N ALA A 63 -66.59 73.05 -30.79
CA ALA A 63 -66.48 71.85 -29.96
C ALA A 63 -65.77 70.70 -30.68
N LYS A 64 -66.09 70.44 -31.97
CA LYS A 64 -65.39 69.42 -32.77
C LYS A 64 -63.92 69.76 -33.02
N TYR A 65 -63.61 71.03 -33.30
CA TYR A 65 -62.24 71.47 -33.54
C TYR A 65 -61.40 71.44 -32.25
N TYR A 66 -61.97 71.88 -31.12
CA TYR A 66 -61.35 71.78 -29.81
C TYR A 66 -61.16 70.33 -29.35
N GLN A 67 -62.15 69.46 -29.57
CA GLN A 67 -62.02 68.02 -29.30
C GLN A 67 -60.90 67.40 -30.15
N SER A 68 -60.85 67.71 -31.45
CA SER A 68 -59.79 67.23 -32.33
C SER A 68 -58.40 67.74 -31.93
N PHE A 69 -58.30 68.98 -31.44
CA PHE A 69 -57.06 69.54 -30.89
C PHE A 69 -56.65 68.80 -29.61
N ALA A 70 -57.57 68.62 -28.66
CA ALA A 70 -57.32 67.91 -27.40
C ALA A 70 -56.91 66.44 -27.64
N ASP A 71 -57.54 65.75 -28.60
CA ASP A 71 -57.20 64.38 -28.96
C ASP A 71 -55.81 64.29 -29.61
N ARG A 72 -55.44 65.25 -30.48
CA ARG A 72 -54.11 65.34 -31.10
C ARG A 72 -53.02 65.64 -30.08
N ASP A 73 -53.23 66.62 -29.20
CA ASP A 73 -52.32 66.97 -28.11
C ASP A 73 -52.10 65.77 -27.17
N ASN A 74 -53.18 65.09 -26.79
CA ASN A 74 -53.11 63.88 -25.99
C ASN A 74 -52.36 62.75 -26.71
N ALA A 75 -52.64 62.52 -28.01
CA ALA A 75 -51.94 61.50 -28.79
C ALA A 75 -50.45 61.82 -28.97
N GLU A 76 -50.09 63.09 -29.13
CA GLU A 76 -48.69 63.54 -29.17
C GLU A 76 -47.99 63.28 -27.83
N ARG A 77 -48.62 63.65 -26.71
CA ARG A 77 -48.11 63.35 -25.36
C ARG A 77 -47.92 61.85 -25.15
N VAL A 78 -48.93 61.03 -25.45
CA VAL A 78 -48.86 59.55 -25.34
C VAL A 78 -47.76 58.97 -26.23
N ARG A 79 -47.57 59.50 -27.44
CA ARG A 79 -46.48 59.08 -28.34
C ARG A 79 -45.11 59.45 -27.79
N HIS A 80 -44.95 60.65 -27.23
CA HIS A 80 -43.69 61.07 -26.61
C HIS A 80 -43.38 60.27 -25.35
N GLU A 81 -44.37 60.04 -24.50
CA GLU A 81 -44.25 59.20 -23.32
C GLU A 81 -43.93 57.75 -23.70
N GLY A 82 -44.64 57.19 -24.68
CA GLY A 82 -44.35 55.86 -25.23
C GLY A 82 -42.92 55.72 -25.75
N LYS A 83 -42.43 56.70 -26.52
CA LYS A 83 -41.01 56.73 -26.98
C LYS A 83 -40.01 56.89 -25.83
N ARG A 84 -40.36 57.62 -24.78
CA ARG A 84 -39.53 57.77 -23.59
C ARG A 84 -39.44 56.46 -22.83
N THR A 85 -40.58 55.82 -22.57
CA THR A 85 -40.67 54.51 -21.93
C THR A 85 -39.94 53.44 -22.74
N ASP A 86 -40.11 53.40 -24.06
CA ASP A 86 -39.40 52.49 -24.96
C ASP A 86 -37.88 52.60 -24.79
N LYS A 87 -37.32 53.82 -24.90
CA LYS A 87 -35.88 54.05 -24.70
C LYS A 87 -35.40 53.75 -23.28
N GLU A 88 -36.18 54.12 -22.27
CA GLU A 88 -35.82 53.90 -20.86
C GLU A 88 -35.82 52.40 -20.52
N THR A 89 -36.81 51.67 -21.01
CA THR A 89 -36.90 50.21 -20.84
C THR A 89 -35.84 49.48 -21.64
N GLU A 90 -35.57 49.86 -22.89
CA GLU A 90 -34.47 49.31 -23.69
C GLU A 90 -33.11 49.50 -23.01
N ALA A 91 -32.82 50.72 -22.53
CA ALA A 91 -31.57 51.01 -21.83
C ALA A 91 -31.45 50.21 -20.53
N THR A 92 -32.53 50.09 -19.77
CA THR A 92 -32.58 49.30 -18.53
C THR A 92 -32.37 47.81 -18.81
N THR A 93 -33.05 47.26 -19.82
CA THR A 93 -32.91 45.85 -20.23
C THR A 93 -31.48 45.54 -20.67
N ASN A 94 -30.91 46.35 -21.57
CA ASN A 94 -29.55 46.16 -22.06
C ASN A 94 -28.53 46.26 -20.93
N ARG A 95 -28.68 47.23 -20.02
CA ARG A 95 -27.80 47.39 -18.86
C ARG A 95 -27.84 46.16 -17.94
N THR A 96 -29.03 45.69 -17.60
CA THR A 96 -29.20 44.52 -16.72
C THR A 96 -28.66 43.25 -17.37
N GLN A 97 -28.92 43.05 -18.67
CA GLN A 97 -28.36 41.90 -19.41
C GLN A 97 -26.84 41.93 -19.45
N ASN A 98 -26.23 43.09 -19.68
CA ASN A 98 -24.77 43.23 -19.67
C ASN A 98 -24.17 42.94 -18.29
N ASP A 99 -24.78 43.44 -17.21
CA ASP A 99 -24.35 43.16 -15.84
C ASP A 99 -24.41 41.66 -15.51
N VAL A 100 -25.52 40.99 -15.83
CA VAL A 100 -25.67 39.55 -15.60
C VAL A 100 -24.71 38.74 -16.48
N THR A 101 -24.50 39.14 -17.73
CA THR A 101 -23.52 38.48 -18.62
C THR A 101 -22.11 38.56 -18.02
N LYS A 102 -21.74 39.70 -17.45
CA LYS A 102 -20.45 39.87 -16.76
C LYS A 102 -20.34 38.95 -15.54
N LYS A 103 -21.38 38.88 -14.70
CA LYS A 103 -21.42 37.99 -13.52
C LYS A 103 -21.33 36.51 -13.90
N LEU A 104 -21.95 36.10 -15.01
CA LEU A 104 -21.81 34.74 -15.55
C LEU A 104 -20.36 34.47 -15.98
N GLN A 105 -19.69 35.43 -16.61
CA GLN A 105 -18.26 35.28 -16.97
C GLN A 105 -17.36 35.16 -15.74
N GLU A 106 -17.60 35.98 -14.71
CA GLU A 106 -16.89 35.89 -13.43
C GLU A 106 -17.10 34.49 -12.81
N ARG A 107 -18.34 33.99 -12.79
CA ARG A 107 -18.65 32.65 -12.27
C ARG A 107 -17.98 31.52 -13.05
N VAL A 108 -17.96 31.61 -14.39
CA VAL A 108 -17.26 30.65 -15.26
C VAL A 108 -15.76 30.57 -14.92
N HIS A 109 -15.14 31.71 -14.60
CA HIS A 109 -13.74 31.75 -14.17
C HIS A 109 -13.52 30.99 -12.85
N ASP A 110 -14.37 31.23 -11.84
CA ASP A 110 -14.28 30.55 -10.54
C ASP A 110 -14.47 29.03 -10.69
N ILE A 111 -15.47 28.59 -11.46
CA ILE A 111 -15.71 27.16 -11.69
C ILE A 111 -14.50 26.53 -12.41
N ASN A 112 -13.93 27.22 -13.39
CA ASN A 112 -12.78 26.72 -14.12
C ASN A 112 -11.53 26.61 -13.23
N PHE A 113 -11.33 27.54 -12.31
CA PHE A 113 -10.27 27.47 -11.30
C PHE A 113 -10.40 26.19 -10.47
N TRP A 114 -11.56 25.96 -9.84
CA TRP A 114 -11.76 24.78 -9.00
C TRP A 114 -11.69 23.46 -9.79
N LYS A 115 -12.20 23.43 -11.01
CA LYS A 115 -12.07 22.28 -11.92
C LYS A 115 -10.60 21.95 -12.21
N PHE A 116 -9.77 22.97 -12.40
CA PHE A 116 -8.34 22.79 -12.61
C PHE A 116 -7.63 22.26 -11.35
N GLU A 117 -7.91 22.85 -10.19
CA GLU A 117 -7.33 22.41 -8.91
C GLU A 117 -7.74 20.96 -8.58
N LEU A 118 -9.02 20.60 -8.76
CA LEU A 118 -9.51 19.23 -8.61
C LEU A 118 -8.80 18.28 -9.57
N ASN A 119 -8.67 18.64 -10.86
CA ASN A 119 -7.97 17.79 -11.82
C ASN A 119 -6.50 17.59 -11.45
N ARG A 120 -5.81 18.64 -10.97
CA ARG A 120 -4.43 18.53 -10.48
C ARG A 120 -4.36 17.51 -9.33
N GLU A 121 -5.22 17.66 -8.32
CA GLU A 121 -5.21 16.77 -7.16
C GLU A 121 -5.56 15.33 -7.52
N ILE A 122 -6.47 15.11 -8.48
CA ILE A 122 -6.77 13.78 -9.02
C ILE A 122 -5.52 13.14 -9.65
N GLN A 123 -4.76 13.89 -10.45
CA GLN A 123 -3.53 13.35 -11.06
C GLN A 123 -2.48 13.02 -9.99
N ASP A 124 -2.33 13.90 -9.00
CA ASP A 124 -1.39 13.71 -7.91
C ASP A 124 -1.71 12.47 -7.05
N ILE A 125 -2.99 12.25 -6.70
CA ILE A 125 -3.39 11.07 -5.92
C ILE A 125 -3.31 9.77 -6.72
N ILE A 126 -3.53 9.82 -8.05
CA ILE A 126 -3.27 8.68 -8.94
C ILE A 126 -1.79 8.32 -8.90
N ALA A 127 -0.90 9.30 -9.12
CA ALA A 127 0.54 9.06 -9.13
C ALA A 127 1.04 8.49 -7.80
N GLU A 128 0.57 9.02 -6.66
CA GLU A 128 0.94 8.49 -5.34
C GLU A 128 0.36 7.09 -5.10
N THR A 129 -0.84 6.78 -5.60
CA THR A 129 -1.43 5.43 -5.52
C THR A 129 -0.60 4.42 -6.32
N ASP A 130 -0.10 4.78 -7.50
CA ASP A 130 0.77 3.92 -8.31
C ASP A 130 2.10 3.62 -7.59
N LEU A 131 2.69 4.63 -6.93
CA LEU A 131 3.88 4.44 -6.10
C LEU A 131 3.62 3.51 -4.91
N MET A 132 2.47 3.66 -4.24
CA MET A 132 2.09 2.78 -3.13
C MET A 132 1.83 1.34 -3.60
N LEU A 133 1.20 1.15 -4.76
CA LEU A 133 1.03 -0.17 -5.38
C LEU A 133 2.37 -0.85 -5.68
N ALA A 134 3.34 -0.09 -6.19
CA ALA A 134 4.69 -0.59 -6.42
C ALA A 134 5.39 -1.00 -5.11
N GLN A 135 5.27 -0.19 -4.05
CA GLN A 135 5.82 -0.53 -2.73
C GLN A 135 5.15 -1.76 -2.11
N LYS A 136 3.83 -1.90 -2.25
CA LYS A 136 3.09 -3.10 -1.82
C LYS A 136 3.63 -4.35 -2.52
N LYS A 137 3.82 -4.30 -3.84
CA LYS A 137 4.39 -5.42 -4.61
C LYS A 137 5.80 -5.77 -4.15
N ARG A 138 6.62 -4.77 -3.81
CA ARG A 138 7.96 -4.98 -3.25
C ARG A 138 7.91 -5.68 -1.88
N LEU A 139 6.99 -5.30 -1.00
CA LEU A 139 6.76 -6.00 0.27
C LEU A 139 6.33 -7.47 0.06
N GLU A 140 5.42 -7.72 -0.89
CA GLU A 140 4.97 -9.08 -1.23
C GLU A 140 6.14 -9.94 -1.73
N ASN A 141 7.00 -9.38 -2.58
CA ASN A 141 8.22 -10.05 -3.04
C ASN A 141 9.19 -10.32 -1.88
N ALA A 142 9.39 -9.35 -0.99
CA ALA A 142 10.25 -9.50 0.18
C ALA A 142 9.74 -10.62 1.10
N LEU A 143 8.44 -10.65 1.39
CA LEU A 143 7.79 -11.69 2.17
C LEU A 143 7.96 -13.08 1.53
N ALA A 144 7.79 -13.19 0.21
CA ALA A 144 8.02 -14.44 -0.49
C ALA A 144 9.48 -14.89 -0.43
N ALA A 145 10.43 -13.95 -0.45
CA ALA A 145 11.85 -14.24 -0.37
C ALA A 145 12.28 -14.83 0.99
N THR A 146 11.55 -14.54 2.08
CA THR A 146 11.89 -15.06 3.42
C THR A 146 11.57 -16.55 3.60
N GLU A 147 10.75 -17.14 2.73
CA GLU A 147 10.44 -18.58 2.75
C GLU A 147 11.70 -19.44 2.56
N ILE A 148 12.64 -18.98 1.73
CA ILE A 148 13.89 -19.69 1.46
C ILE A 148 14.73 -19.81 2.75
N PRO A 149 15.09 -18.71 3.45
CA PRO A 149 15.71 -18.75 4.78
C PRO A 149 15.00 -19.67 5.77
N LEU A 150 13.67 -19.58 5.88
CA LEU A 150 12.91 -20.38 6.84
C LEU A 150 13.06 -21.87 6.59
N HIS A 151 13.01 -22.27 5.32
CA HIS A 151 13.24 -23.65 4.90
C HIS A 151 14.68 -24.09 5.18
N ILE A 152 15.67 -23.25 4.86
CA ILE A 152 17.10 -23.53 5.15
C ILE A 152 17.31 -23.79 6.65
N SER A 153 16.84 -22.90 7.52
CA SER A 153 17.05 -23.02 8.97
C SER A 153 16.35 -24.26 9.53
N THR A 154 15.12 -24.53 9.08
CA THR A 154 14.32 -25.69 9.50
C THR A 154 14.95 -27.00 9.02
N ASP A 155 15.42 -27.05 7.77
CA ASP A 155 16.13 -28.21 7.22
C ASP A 155 17.42 -28.50 7.97
N ASN A 156 18.18 -27.46 8.34
CA ASN A 156 19.41 -27.61 9.12
C ASN A 156 19.12 -28.19 10.51
N LEU A 157 18.08 -27.70 11.20
CA LEU A 157 17.62 -28.27 12.46
C LEU A 157 17.26 -29.75 12.29
N ASN A 158 16.45 -30.08 11.29
CA ASN A 158 16.04 -31.46 10.98
C ASN A 158 17.21 -32.37 10.56
N ALA A 159 18.21 -31.85 9.87
CA ALA A 159 19.41 -32.58 9.51
C ALA A 159 20.23 -32.93 10.76
N ARG A 160 20.37 -31.98 11.67
CA ARG A 160 21.12 -32.15 12.93
C ARG A 160 20.47 -33.09 13.92
N GLN A 161 19.14 -33.27 13.88
CA GLN A 161 18.45 -34.32 14.64
C GLN A 161 18.88 -35.74 14.28
N ARG A 162 19.63 -35.94 13.17
CA ARG A 162 20.16 -37.24 12.75
C ARG A 162 21.56 -37.54 13.28
N ARG A 163 22.16 -36.62 14.06
CA ARG A 163 23.39 -36.89 14.78
C ARG A 163 23.18 -38.02 15.79
N GLN A 164 24.26 -38.72 16.10
CA GLN A 164 24.19 -39.95 16.87
C GLN A 164 24.67 -39.73 18.30
N THR A 165 24.05 -40.48 19.22
CA THR A 165 24.51 -40.66 20.62
C THR A 165 24.84 -39.34 21.32
N ILE A 166 26.09 -39.17 21.76
CA ILE A 166 26.57 -38.04 22.55
C ILE A 166 26.78 -36.78 21.71
N ASP A 167 26.72 -36.86 20.37
CA ASP A 167 26.83 -35.70 19.48
C ASP A 167 25.48 -35.05 19.17
N LEU A 168 24.38 -35.71 19.51
CA LEU A 168 23.04 -35.13 19.50
C LEU A 168 22.88 -34.24 20.74
N VAL A 169 23.39 -33.01 20.62
CA VAL A 169 23.44 -32.03 21.71
C VAL A 169 22.89 -30.71 21.21
N GLN A 170 22.15 -30.05 22.10
CA GLN A 170 21.77 -28.65 21.95
C GLN A 170 23.01 -27.77 22.17
N ASP A 171 23.70 -27.45 21.09
CA ASP A 171 24.88 -26.59 21.07
C ASP A 171 24.54 -25.17 20.57
N GLU A 172 25.55 -24.29 20.51
CA GLU A 172 25.39 -22.90 20.07
C GLU A 172 24.75 -22.77 18.67
N VAL A 173 24.99 -23.74 17.78
CA VAL A 173 24.43 -23.72 16.43
C VAL A 173 22.94 -24.03 16.46
N GLU A 174 22.50 -24.99 17.27
CA GLU A 174 21.07 -25.29 17.41
C GLU A 174 20.31 -24.09 17.99
N LEU A 175 20.87 -23.44 19.01
CA LEU A 175 20.30 -22.22 19.59
C LEU A 175 20.25 -21.07 18.56
N ALA A 176 21.33 -20.88 17.79
CA ALA A 176 21.38 -19.85 16.76
C ALA A 176 20.39 -20.11 15.62
N LEU A 177 20.21 -21.37 15.20
CA LEU A 177 19.23 -21.78 14.19
C LEU A 177 17.79 -21.57 14.68
N LEU A 178 17.49 -21.93 15.94
CA LEU A 178 16.18 -21.65 16.54
C LEU A 178 15.90 -20.14 16.58
N LYS A 179 16.91 -19.34 16.92
CA LYS A 179 16.78 -17.88 16.89
C LYS A 179 16.61 -17.33 15.46
N GLU A 180 17.27 -17.93 14.48
CA GLU A 180 17.08 -17.61 13.05
C GLU A 180 15.63 -17.86 12.62
N VAL A 181 15.05 -19.01 12.97
CA VAL A 181 13.63 -19.30 12.71
C VAL A 181 12.70 -18.30 13.41
N GLU A 182 12.97 -17.96 14.67
CA GLU A 182 12.19 -16.96 15.42
C GLU A 182 12.22 -15.59 14.74
N ILE A 183 13.40 -15.11 14.36
CA ILE A 183 13.58 -13.81 13.67
C ILE A 183 12.85 -13.82 12.34
N ILE A 184 12.98 -14.89 11.54
CA ILE A 184 12.31 -14.99 10.24
C ILE A 184 10.78 -14.94 10.40
N ASN A 185 10.21 -15.66 11.36
CA ASN A 185 8.77 -15.62 11.61
C ASN A 185 8.31 -14.21 12.04
N ASN A 186 9.05 -13.56 12.93
CA ASN A 186 8.74 -12.18 13.35
C ASN A 186 8.79 -11.20 12.17
N VAL A 187 9.78 -11.36 11.28
CA VAL A 187 9.89 -10.57 10.03
C VAL A 187 8.69 -10.83 9.12
N GLN A 188 8.31 -12.09 8.90
CA GLN A 188 7.14 -12.43 8.08
C GLN A 188 5.86 -11.79 8.62
N ASP A 189 5.64 -11.84 9.93
CA ASP A 189 4.48 -11.22 10.57
C ASP A 189 4.49 -9.69 10.42
N LEU A 190 5.65 -9.06 10.58
CA LEU A 190 5.79 -7.61 10.38
C LEU A 190 5.49 -7.24 8.92
N LEU A 191 6.06 -7.94 7.95
CA LEU A 191 5.81 -7.70 6.53
C LEU A 191 4.32 -7.88 6.17
N ARG A 192 3.65 -8.93 6.67
CA ARG A 192 2.20 -9.14 6.46
C ARG A 192 1.36 -8.00 7.03
N LYS A 193 1.70 -7.50 8.22
CA LYS A 193 1.03 -6.34 8.83
C LYS A 193 1.23 -5.08 7.99
N THR A 194 2.45 -4.83 7.53
CA THR A 194 2.77 -3.67 6.69
C THR A 194 2.08 -3.73 5.33
N ILE A 195 1.98 -4.91 4.71
CA ILE A 195 1.18 -5.11 3.49
C ILE A 195 -0.28 -4.74 3.74
N THR A 196 -0.86 -5.18 4.85
CA THR A 196 -2.26 -4.84 5.22
C THR A 196 -2.44 -3.33 5.40
N GLN A 197 -1.45 -2.63 5.97
CA GLN A 197 -1.48 -1.16 6.08
C GLN A 197 -1.42 -0.49 4.70
N ALA A 198 -0.56 -0.97 3.80
CA ALA A 198 -0.47 -0.46 2.44
C ALA A 198 -1.79 -0.66 1.66
N GLU A 199 -2.45 -1.81 1.81
CA GLU A 199 -3.75 -2.08 1.19
C GLU A 199 -4.83 -1.12 1.65
N LYS A 200 -4.89 -0.83 2.96
CA LYS A 200 -5.81 0.15 3.52
C LYS A 200 -5.55 1.54 2.98
N GLN A 201 -4.29 1.96 2.90
CA GLN A 201 -3.95 3.27 2.34
C GLN A 201 -4.28 3.38 0.85
N ILE A 202 -4.05 2.32 0.07
CA ILE A 202 -4.47 2.26 -1.34
C ILE A 202 -5.99 2.42 -1.48
N SER A 203 -6.77 1.79 -0.59
CA SER A 203 -8.22 1.97 -0.58
C SER A 203 -8.61 3.41 -0.26
N ALA A 204 -8.02 4.00 0.78
CA ALA A 204 -8.30 5.38 1.17
C ALA A 204 -7.95 6.38 0.05
N ASN A 205 -6.82 6.18 -0.65
CA ASN A 205 -6.46 7.00 -1.80
C ASN A 205 -7.48 6.88 -2.95
N ARG A 206 -8.01 5.67 -3.20
CA ARG A 206 -9.04 5.43 -4.22
C ARG A 206 -10.37 6.09 -3.86
N ASP A 207 -10.77 6.05 -2.59
CA ASP A 207 -11.98 6.70 -2.10
C ASP A 207 -11.87 8.23 -2.23
N ALA A 208 -10.71 8.80 -1.86
CA ALA A 208 -10.43 10.22 -2.04
C ALA A 208 -10.45 10.63 -3.52
N LYS A 209 -9.83 9.84 -4.41
CA LYS A 209 -9.89 10.03 -5.86
C LYS A 209 -11.34 10.05 -6.37
N GLN A 210 -12.15 9.09 -5.95
CA GLN A 210 -13.55 9.00 -6.39
C GLN A 210 -14.35 10.24 -5.97
N ASN A 211 -14.16 10.73 -4.74
CA ASN A 211 -14.82 11.94 -4.27
C ASN A 211 -14.40 13.19 -5.06
N LEU A 212 -13.11 13.32 -5.40
CA LEU A 212 -12.62 14.40 -6.25
C LEU A 212 -13.19 14.31 -7.67
N GLU A 213 -13.29 13.11 -8.25
CA GLU A 213 -13.85 12.90 -9.59
C GLU A 213 -15.33 13.26 -9.66
N MET A 214 -16.11 12.95 -8.63
CA MET A 214 -17.52 13.37 -8.54
C MET A 214 -17.63 14.90 -8.49
N ASP A 215 -16.89 15.56 -7.60
CA ASP A 215 -16.90 17.03 -7.51
C ASP A 215 -16.44 17.67 -8.82
N TRP A 216 -15.40 17.11 -9.45
CA TRP A 216 -14.92 17.58 -10.75
C TRP A 216 -15.98 17.46 -11.84
N SER A 217 -16.75 16.36 -11.87
CA SER A 217 -17.85 16.16 -12.80
C SER A 217 -18.94 17.21 -12.60
N ASP A 218 -19.36 17.47 -11.36
CA ASP A 218 -20.35 18.49 -11.03
C ASP A 218 -19.87 19.89 -11.47
N LYS A 219 -18.59 20.20 -11.24
CA LYS A 219 -17.97 21.46 -11.71
C LYS A 219 -17.92 21.54 -13.23
N LEU A 220 -17.66 20.44 -13.93
CA LEU A 220 -17.63 20.40 -15.39
C LEU A 220 -19.02 20.68 -15.98
N GLU A 221 -20.07 20.05 -15.45
CA GLU A 221 -21.45 20.29 -15.90
C GLU A 221 -21.88 21.73 -15.63
N ALA A 222 -21.62 22.24 -14.42
CA ALA A 222 -21.90 23.64 -14.08
C ALA A 222 -21.15 24.62 -15.00
N PHE A 223 -19.87 24.34 -15.30
CA PHE A 223 -19.08 25.14 -16.24
C PHE A 223 -19.71 25.19 -17.64
N GLN A 224 -20.23 24.07 -18.14
CA GLN A 224 -20.86 24.00 -19.46
C GLN A 224 -22.18 24.80 -19.48
N ILE A 225 -23.00 24.67 -18.44
CA ILE A 225 -24.27 25.40 -18.30
C ILE A 225 -24.02 26.91 -18.23
N ASP A 226 -23.10 27.36 -17.39
CA ASP A 226 -22.81 28.79 -17.20
C ASP A 226 -22.12 29.39 -18.43
N THR A 227 -21.24 28.64 -19.10
CA THR A 227 -20.63 29.06 -20.36
C THR A 227 -21.67 29.23 -21.46
N ALA A 228 -22.57 28.25 -21.62
CA ALA A 228 -23.66 28.33 -22.59
C ALA A 228 -24.59 29.52 -22.28
N SER A 229 -24.90 29.74 -21.01
CA SER A 229 -25.75 30.84 -20.55
C SER A 229 -25.09 32.21 -20.80
N GLY A 230 -23.80 32.37 -20.49
CA GLY A 230 -23.04 33.59 -20.74
C GLY A 230 -22.82 33.90 -22.23
N ALA A 231 -22.88 32.87 -23.09
CA ALA A 231 -22.82 33.02 -24.53
C ALA A 231 -24.15 33.45 -25.17
N LEU A 232 -25.30 33.35 -24.48
CA LEU A 232 -26.59 33.72 -25.04
C LEU A 232 -26.66 35.20 -25.43
N ARG A 233 -27.27 35.47 -26.59
CA ARG A 233 -27.51 36.81 -27.14
C ARG A 233 -28.97 36.93 -27.55
N ASN A 234 -29.49 38.16 -27.56
CA ASN A 234 -30.88 38.44 -27.94
C ASN A 234 -31.22 37.95 -29.37
N THR A 235 -30.22 37.82 -30.24
CA THR A 235 -30.36 37.33 -31.62
C THR A 235 -30.42 35.80 -31.74
N HIS A 236 -30.05 35.04 -30.71
CA HIS A 236 -30.04 33.57 -30.79
C HIS A 236 -31.45 32.99 -30.92
N THR A 237 -31.62 31.96 -31.75
CA THR A 237 -32.92 31.30 -31.97
C THR A 237 -33.25 30.26 -30.90
N HIS A 238 -32.24 29.75 -30.20
CA HIS A 238 -32.38 28.77 -29.12
C HIS A 238 -32.61 29.47 -27.76
N LYS A 239 -33.77 30.11 -27.61
CA LYS A 239 -34.26 30.74 -26.36
C LYS A 239 -35.78 30.61 -26.28
N GLN A 240 -36.34 30.34 -25.10
CA GLN A 240 -37.77 30.08 -24.90
C GLN A 240 -38.28 30.72 -23.60
N PHE A 241 -39.60 30.83 -23.46
CA PHE A 241 -40.23 31.25 -22.20
C PHE A 241 -40.34 30.06 -21.24
N TYR A 242 -39.80 30.21 -20.04
CA TYR A 242 -39.92 29.22 -18.96
C TYR A 242 -40.71 29.83 -17.80
N ALA A 243 -41.98 29.47 -17.68
CA ALA A 243 -42.84 29.97 -16.60
C ALA A 243 -42.37 29.43 -15.24
N GLY A 244 -42.32 30.31 -14.23
CA GLY A 244 -41.90 29.94 -12.86
C GLY A 244 -40.39 29.77 -12.66
N SER A 245 -39.56 30.16 -13.64
CA SER A 245 -38.09 30.12 -13.51
C SER A 245 -37.52 31.22 -12.61
N ALA A 246 -38.24 32.33 -12.45
CA ALA A 246 -37.85 33.43 -11.58
C ALA A 246 -38.16 33.13 -10.11
N LYS A 247 -37.45 32.16 -9.53
CA LYS A 247 -37.54 31.75 -8.12
C LYS A 247 -36.17 31.37 -7.57
N PHE A 248 -36.05 31.42 -6.25
CA PHE A 248 -34.97 30.73 -5.55
C PHE A 248 -35.43 29.31 -5.21
N GLU A 249 -34.53 28.33 -5.32
CA GLU A 249 -34.84 26.98 -4.86
C GLU A 249 -34.70 26.93 -3.33
N GLU A 250 -35.48 26.05 -2.69
CA GLU A 250 -35.54 25.96 -1.22
C GLU A 250 -34.21 25.49 -0.60
N ILE A 251 -33.43 24.69 -1.35
CA ILE A 251 -32.12 24.19 -0.94
C ILE A 251 -31.08 24.64 -1.97
N GLN A 252 -30.24 25.61 -1.59
CA GLN A 252 -29.14 26.12 -2.42
C GLN A 252 -27.90 26.37 -1.56
N SER A 253 -26.71 26.09 -2.13
CA SER A 253 -25.43 26.46 -1.53
C SER A 253 -25.15 27.95 -1.71
N THR A 254 -24.36 28.54 -0.81
CA THR A 254 -23.77 29.87 -1.03
C THR A 254 -22.46 29.73 -1.80
N PRO A 255 -21.93 30.80 -2.44
CA PRO A 255 -20.62 30.76 -3.07
C PRO A 255 -19.51 30.30 -2.12
N GLU A 256 -19.59 30.71 -0.85
CA GLU A 256 -18.64 30.33 0.20
C GLU A 256 -18.74 28.85 0.53
N SER A 257 -19.95 28.32 0.75
CA SER A 257 -20.10 26.88 1.06
C SER A 257 -19.79 25.97 -0.13
N TRP A 258 -20.03 26.45 -1.35
CA TRP A 258 -19.62 25.77 -2.59
C TRP A 258 -18.10 25.68 -2.75
N ALA A 259 -17.38 26.78 -2.50
CA ALA A 259 -15.93 26.79 -2.57
C ALA A 259 -15.31 25.95 -1.43
N GLN A 260 -15.87 26.05 -0.23
CA GLN A 260 -15.44 25.27 0.94
C GLN A 260 -15.59 23.77 0.70
N PHE A 261 -16.70 23.32 0.10
CA PHE A 261 -16.90 21.90 -0.21
C PHE A 261 -15.76 21.32 -1.06
N THR A 262 -15.39 22.02 -2.14
CA THR A 262 -14.29 21.60 -3.00
C THR A 262 -12.93 21.71 -2.32
N HIS A 263 -12.71 22.77 -1.56
CA HIS A 263 -11.50 22.92 -0.76
C HIS A 263 -11.33 21.77 0.24
N ASP A 264 -12.37 21.39 0.97
CA ASP A 264 -12.36 20.29 1.94
C ASP A 264 -12.11 18.93 1.27
N ASN A 265 -12.61 18.71 0.05
CA ASN A 265 -12.30 17.52 -0.73
C ASN A 265 -10.81 17.43 -1.08
N ILE A 266 -10.23 18.55 -1.54
CA ILE A 266 -8.80 18.63 -1.87
C ILE A 266 -7.94 18.41 -0.62
N VAL A 267 -8.23 19.09 0.48
CA VAL A 267 -7.48 18.94 1.75
C VAL A 267 -7.53 17.50 2.27
N ARG A 268 -8.68 16.82 2.16
CA ARG A 268 -8.79 15.40 2.53
C ARG A 268 -7.91 14.51 1.65
N ALA A 269 -7.90 14.73 0.33
CA ALA A 269 -7.05 13.98 -0.59
C ALA A 269 -5.55 14.25 -0.34
N GLU A 270 -5.17 15.50 -0.06
CA GLU A 270 -3.81 15.86 0.32
C GLU A 270 -3.37 15.14 1.60
N HIS A 271 -4.24 15.03 2.61
CA HIS A 271 -3.95 14.26 3.82
C HIS A 271 -3.69 12.77 3.52
N GLU A 272 -4.52 12.14 2.68
CA GLU A 272 -4.31 10.73 2.30
C GLU A 272 -3.01 10.54 1.51
N ARG A 273 -2.66 11.48 0.63
CA ARG A 273 -1.36 11.47 -0.06
C ARG A 273 -0.19 11.60 0.91
N MET A 274 -0.26 12.52 1.88
CA MET A 274 0.79 12.68 2.89
C MET A 274 0.95 11.41 3.73
N ALA A 275 -0.15 10.79 4.15
CA ALA A 275 -0.13 9.50 4.85
C ALA A 275 0.51 8.41 3.98
N SER A 276 0.21 8.36 2.68
CA SER A 276 0.84 7.46 1.71
C SER A 276 2.35 7.66 1.61
N ILE A 277 2.83 8.90 1.48
CA ILE A 277 4.28 9.21 1.41
C ILE A 277 5.01 8.78 2.69
N GLN A 278 4.41 9.06 3.85
CA GLN A 278 4.95 8.66 5.15
C GLN A 278 5.02 7.13 5.26
N LEU A 279 3.97 6.43 4.84
CA LEU A 279 3.93 4.98 4.85
C LEU A 279 4.97 4.37 3.91
N ARG A 280 5.20 4.94 2.71
CA ARG A 280 6.29 4.46 1.82
C ARG A 280 7.66 4.58 2.48
N THR A 281 7.91 5.68 3.18
CA THR A 281 9.17 5.87 3.93
C THR A 281 9.33 4.83 5.03
N LEU A 282 8.25 4.55 5.77
CA LEU A 282 8.23 3.49 6.79
C LEU A 282 8.49 2.11 6.16
N ILE A 283 7.87 1.82 5.01
CA ILE A 283 8.06 0.56 4.26
C ILE A 283 9.53 0.36 3.90
N ASP A 284 10.20 1.40 3.38
CA ASP A 284 11.61 1.33 3.04
C ASP A 284 12.50 1.00 4.25
N ASN A 285 12.23 1.63 5.40
CA ASN A 285 12.94 1.34 6.65
C ASN A 285 12.68 -0.09 7.13
N VAL A 286 11.43 -0.55 7.11
CA VAL A 286 11.06 -1.92 7.49
C VAL A 286 11.78 -2.94 6.61
N LEU A 287 11.82 -2.74 5.29
CA LEU A 287 12.53 -3.63 4.37
C LEU A 287 14.04 -3.65 4.65
N GLN A 288 14.64 -2.49 4.92
CA GLN A 288 16.05 -2.40 5.26
C GLN A 288 16.37 -3.12 6.57
N ASP A 289 15.64 -2.81 7.64
CA ASP A 289 15.88 -3.35 8.98
C ASP A 289 15.66 -4.87 9.01
N THR A 290 14.54 -5.35 8.48
CA THR A 290 14.24 -6.79 8.45
C THR A 290 15.26 -7.59 7.63
N SER A 291 15.69 -7.06 6.47
CA SER A 291 16.72 -7.71 5.65
C SER A 291 18.08 -7.75 6.36
N ARG A 292 18.43 -6.72 7.13
CA ARG A 292 19.66 -6.65 7.92
C ARG A 292 19.61 -7.66 9.07
N ASP A 293 18.55 -7.66 9.86
CA ASP A 293 18.40 -8.55 11.02
C ASP A 293 18.49 -10.03 10.60
N MET A 294 17.87 -10.40 9.47
CA MET A 294 17.96 -11.75 8.91
C MET A 294 19.39 -12.12 8.48
N ARG A 295 20.11 -11.20 7.85
CA ARG A 295 21.50 -11.44 7.40
C ARG A 295 22.47 -11.52 8.58
N GLU A 296 22.35 -10.63 9.56
CA GLU A 296 23.18 -10.65 10.77
C GLU A 296 22.98 -11.96 11.56
N GLN A 297 21.74 -12.44 11.65
CA GLN A 297 21.48 -13.73 12.28
C GLN A 297 22.02 -14.89 11.45
N SER A 298 21.91 -14.84 10.11
CA SER A 298 22.53 -15.85 9.23
C SER A 298 24.04 -15.93 9.41
N ASP A 299 24.71 -14.78 9.48
CA ASP A 299 26.16 -14.72 9.70
C ASP A 299 26.53 -15.27 11.09
N THR A 300 25.71 -15.00 12.10
CA THR A 300 25.88 -15.56 13.46
C THR A 300 25.79 -17.09 13.45
N VAL A 301 24.83 -17.66 12.72
CA VAL A 301 24.70 -19.11 12.55
C VAL A 301 25.91 -19.69 11.80
N ASP A 302 26.39 -19.02 10.76
CA ASP A 302 27.55 -19.46 9.99
C ASP A 302 28.83 -19.51 10.84
N VAL A 303 29.05 -18.49 11.68
CA VAL A 303 30.16 -18.47 12.65
C VAL A 303 30.04 -19.60 13.66
N ALA A 304 28.82 -19.83 14.19
CA ALA A 304 28.57 -20.92 15.13
C ALA A 304 28.89 -22.28 14.48
N PHE A 305 28.48 -22.49 13.22
CA PHE A 305 28.81 -23.72 12.47
C PHE A 305 30.32 -23.88 12.31
N GLN A 306 31.03 -22.84 11.88
CA GLN A 306 32.49 -22.89 11.72
C GLN A 306 33.20 -23.30 13.00
N LYS A 307 32.84 -22.68 14.12
CA LYS A 307 33.38 -23.02 15.45
C LYS A 307 33.07 -24.48 15.82
N ARG A 308 31.82 -24.91 15.67
CA ARG A 308 31.40 -26.27 16.03
C ARG A 308 32.07 -27.34 15.17
N ILE A 309 32.25 -27.08 13.88
CA ILE A 309 32.96 -27.97 12.96
C ILE A 309 34.43 -28.08 13.37
N GLN A 310 35.10 -26.98 13.69
CA GLN A 310 36.49 -27.01 14.15
C GLN A 310 36.64 -27.82 15.44
N GLU A 311 35.79 -27.59 16.44
CA GLU A 311 35.79 -28.37 17.70
C GLU A 311 35.61 -29.87 17.44
N MET A 312 34.71 -30.23 16.52
CA MET A 312 34.41 -31.61 16.17
C MET A 312 35.56 -32.27 15.37
N GLN A 313 36.22 -31.52 14.49
CA GLN A 313 37.42 -31.96 13.76
C GLN A 313 38.58 -32.21 14.72
N ASP A 314 38.85 -31.29 15.64
CA ASP A 314 39.92 -31.42 16.64
C ASP A 314 39.68 -32.63 17.55
N ALA A 315 38.43 -32.85 17.98
CA ALA A 315 38.08 -34.02 18.79
C ALA A 315 38.28 -35.33 18.01
N LYS A 316 37.84 -35.38 16.74
CA LYS A 316 38.04 -36.54 15.86
C LYS A 316 39.52 -36.82 15.66
N GLN A 317 40.34 -35.81 15.36
CA GLN A 317 41.78 -35.96 15.15
C GLN A 317 42.46 -36.52 16.41
N LYS A 318 42.16 -35.99 17.59
CA LYS A 318 42.72 -36.50 18.86
C LYS A 318 42.34 -37.97 19.11
N MET A 319 41.12 -38.37 18.74
CA MET A 319 40.70 -39.77 18.83
C MET A 319 41.44 -40.66 17.82
N GLU A 320 41.65 -40.19 16.59
CA GLU A 320 42.44 -40.91 15.56
C GLU A 320 43.91 -41.06 15.98
N GLU A 321 44.51 -40.04 16.58
CA GLU A 321 45.87 -40.11 17.14
C GLU A 321 45.98 -41.11 18.30
N ASN A 322 45.00 -41.13 19.20
CA ASN A 322 44.96 -42.10 20.30
C ASN A 322 44.70 -43.52 19.80
N LEU A 323 43.87 -43.69 18.77
CA LEU A 323 43.65 -44.98 18.13
C LEU A 323 44.96 -45.54 17.56
N SER A 324 45.76 -44.70 16.89
CA SER A 324 47.08 -45.09 16.40
C SER A 324 47.98 -45.60 17.53
N LYS A 325 48.05 -44.87 18.65
CA LYS A 325 48.85 -45.26 19.82
C LYS A 325 48.37 -46.57 20.43
N ILE A 326 47.05 -46.80 20.53
CA ILE A 326 46.49 -48.07 21.02
C ILE A 326 46.85 -49.22 20.07
N CYS A 327 46.79 -49.02 18.76
CA CYS A 327 47.20 -50.03 17.79
C CYS A 327 48.70 -50.40 17.93
N ASP A 328 49.56 -49.41 18.17
CA ASP A 328 50.99 -49.66 18.42
C ASP A 328 51.21 -50.43 19.72
N GLU A 329 50.49 -50.08 20.80
CA GLU A 329 50.57 -50.76 22.09
C GLU A 329 50.05 -52.21 22.01
N ILE A 330 48.96 -52.45 21.27
CA ILE A 330 48.44 -53.80 20.97
C ILE A 330 49.54 -54.63 20.31
N ALA A 331 50.18 -54.10 19.26
CA ALA A 331 51.24 -54.82 18.55
C ALA A 331 52.44 -55.11 19.46
N GLN A 332 52.79 -54.18 20.35
CA GLN A 332 53.87 -54.37 21.31
C GLN A 332 53.51 -55.41 22.37
N GLN A 333 52.27 -55.41 22.87
CA GLN A 333 51.79 -56.36 23.87
C GLN A 333 51.64 -57.78 23.30
N GLU A 334 51.22 -57.92 22.04
CA GLU A 334 51.22 -59.21 21.33
C GLU A 334 52.63 -59.81 21.22
N ARG A 335 53.65 -58.99 20.89
CA ARG A 335 55.06 -59.42 20.90
C ARG A 335 55.53 -59.81 22.29
N ASN A 336 55.14 -59.04 23.31
CA ASN A 336 55.47 -59.32 24.71
C ASN A 336 54.88 -60.67 25.17
N ILE A 337 53.60 -60.93 24.89
CA ILE A 337 52.92 -62.21 25.14
C ILE A 337 53.63 -63.36 24.43
N ALA A 338 54.02 -63.19 23.15
CA ALA A 338 54.76 -64.21 22.41
C ALA A 338 56.13 -64.50 23.05
N ALA A 339 56.85 -63.47 23.49
CA ALA A 339 58.13 -63.60 24.17
C ALA A 339 57.99 -64.31 25.53
N MET A 340 56.97 -63.99 26.33
CA MET A 340 56.70 -64.67 27.60
C MET A 340 56.34 -66.15 27.40
N LYS A 341 55.47 -66.45 26.43
CA LYS A 341 55.15 -67.85 26.05
C LYS A 341 56.41 -68.62 25.65
N GLN A 342 57.31 -68.00 24.90
CA GLN A 342 58.60 -68.61 24.55
C GLN A 342 59.52 -68.77 25.76
N ALA A 343 59.56 -67.79 26.67
CA ALA A 343 60.36 -67.87 27.90
C ALA A 343 59.92 -69.03 28.81
N ILE A 344 58.61 -69.24 28.96
CA ILE A 344 58.04 -70.38 29.70
C ILE A 344 58.46 -71.70 29.03
N ARG A 345 58.30 -71.84 27.71
CA ARG A 345 58.76 -73.02 26.95
C ARG A 345 60.26 -73.29 27.14
N ASN A 346 61.08 -72.23 27.14
CA ASN A 346 62.52 -72.36 27.36
C ASN A 346 62.89 -72.91 28.75
N LYS A 347 62.01 -72.80 29.76
CA LYS A 347 62.22 -73.39 31.09
C LYS A 347 61.85 -74.88 31.19
N GLU A 348 61.11 -75.43 30.23
CA GLU A 348 60.70 -76.84 30.25
C GLU A 348 61.90 -77.81 30.22
N ASN A 349 62.86 -77.58 29.34
CA ASN A 349 64.02 -78.47 29.20
C ASN A 349 64.93 -78.45 30.44
N PRO A 350 65.33 -77.28 30.99
CA PRO A 350 66.03 -77.22 32.28
C PRO A 350 65.26 -77.91 33.42
N MET A 351 63.95 -77.70 33.53
CA MET A 351 63.12 -78.38 34.53
C MET A 351 63.16 -79.90 34.37
N LYS A 352 62.98 -80.41 33.14
CA LYS A 352 63.05 -81.85 32.82
C LYS A 352 64.42 -82.42 33.19
N VAL A 353 65.52 -81.70 32.92
CA VAL A 353 66.88 -82.13 33.29
C VAL A 353 67.02 -82.24 34.80
N ALA A 354 66.63 -81.21 35.57
CA ALA A 354 66.73 -81.21 37.03
C ALA A 354 65.87 -82.32 37.67
N GLN A 355 64.63 -82.49 37.20
CA GLN A 355 63.73 -83.54 37.67
C GLN A 355 64.22 -84.95 37.30
N THR A 356 64.73 -85.15 36.08
CA THR A 356 65.30 -86.44 35.65
C THR A 356 66.54 -86.79 36.47
N ARG A 357 67.41 -85.82 36.75
CA ARG A 357 68.56 -86.00 37.65
C ARG A 357 68.12 -86.39 39.06
N LEU A 358 67.09 -85.76 39.61
CA LEU A 358 66.51 -86.15 40.90
C LEU A 358 65.95 -87.57 40.89
N ASN A 359 65.17 -87.91 39.85
CA ASN A 359 64.59 -89.24 39.68
C ASN A 359 65.68 -90.32 39.60
N ASN A 360 66.71 -90.12 38.77
CA ASN A 360 67.82 -91.05 38.65
C ASN A 360 68.53 -91.28 40.00
N ARG A 361 68.64 -90.25 40.83
CA ARG A 361 69.26 -90.34 42.15
C ARG A 361 68.42 -91.08 43.20
N THR A 362 67.14 -91.39 42.92
CA THR A 362 66.29 -92.22 43.80
C THR A 362 66.62 -93.71 43.73
N PHE A 363 67.30 -94.16 42.66
CA PHE A 363 67.71 -95.55 42.48
C PHE A 363 69.05 -95.91 43.15
N ARG A 364 69.66 -95.00 43.91
CA ARG A 364 70.91 -95.26 44.63
C ARG A 364 70.66 -96.30 45.75
N PRO A 365 71.44 -97.40 45.82
CA PRO A 365 71.17 -98.49 46.75
C PRO A 365 71.67 -98.20 48.19
N GLY A 366 70.90 -98.64 49.19
CA GLY A 366 71.34 -98.67 50.60
C GLY A 366 71.76 -97.31 51.15
N VAL A 367 72.95 -97.24 51.76
CA VAL A 367 73.49 -96.02 52.39
C VAL A 367 73.82 -94.91 51.39
N GLU A 368 74.01 -95.24 50.11
CA GLU A 368 74.31 -94.29 49.04
C GLU A 368 73.09 -93.41 48.67
N LEU A 369 71.89 -93.74 49.16
CA LEU A 369 70.70 -92.88 49.10
C LEU A 369 70.78 -91.73 50.14
N CYS A 370 71.91 -91.04 50.14
CA CYS A 370 72.21 -89.96 51.05
C CYS A 370 71.68 -88.60 50.53
N ARG A 371 71.26 -87.74 51.47
CA ARG A 371 70.94 -86.31 51.22
C ARG A 371 72.22 -85.49 51.25
N ASP A 372 72.99 -85.60 50.17
CA ASP A 372 74.23 -84.88 49.97
C ASP A 372 73.99 -83.45 49.44
N PRO A 373 75.03 -82.58 49.36
CA PRO A 373 74.87 -81.21 48.87
C PRO A 373 74.26 -81.12 47.46
N VAL A 374 74.56 -82.09 46.58
CA VAL A 374 73.99 -82.15 45.23
C VAL A 374 72.48 -82.42 45.28
N GLN A 375 72.02 -83.32 46.16
CA GLN A 375 70.59 -83.57 46.35
C GLN A 375 69.86 -82.30 46.77
N TYR A 376 70.40 -81.53 47.73
CA TYR A 376 69.79 -80.25 48.15
C TYR A 376 69.77 -79.23 47.01
N LYS A 377 70.86 -79.11 46.24
CA LYS A 377 70.92 -78.16 45.12
C LYS A 377 69.98 -78.50 43.98
N LEU A 378 69.80 -79.77 43.62
CA LEU A 378 68.84 -80.17 42.59
C LEU A 378 67.38 -79.93 43.00
N VAL A 379 67.05 -80.18 44.28
CA VAL A 379 65.71 -79.83 44.81
C VAL A 379 65.49 -78.32 44.77
N GLY A 380 66.50 -77.53 45.15
CA GLY A 380 66.48 -76.07 45.03
C GLY A 380 66.32 -75.58 43.59
N GLU A 381 67.07 -76.16 42.63
CA GLU A 381 66.97 -75.84 41.20
C GLU A 381 65.55 -76.06 40.67
N VAL A 382 64.90 -77.19 41.02
CA VAL A 382 63.50 -77.44 40.65
C VAL A 382 62.56 -76.39 41.25
N GLN A 383 62.72 -76.03 42.52
CA GLN A 383 61.91 -74.99 43.15
C GLN A 383 62.12 -73.61 42.51
N GLU A 384 63.36 -73.21 42.23
CA GLU A 384 63.68 -71.92 41.60
C GLU A 384 63.11 -71.83 40.17
N ILE A 385 63.24 -72.90 39.38
CA ILE A 385 62.66 -72.95 38.03
C ILE A 385 61.13 -72.92 38.11
N ALA A 386 60.52 -73.64 39.07
CA ALA A 386 59.06 -73.64 39.25
C ALA A 386 58.55 -72.23 39.60
N GLN A 387 59.18 -71.57 40.58
CA GLN A 387 58.86 -70.18 40.94
C GLN A 387 59.03 -69.23 39.76
N SER A 388 60.07 -69.41 38.94
CA SER A 388 60.28 -68.59 37.74
C SER A 388 59.18 -68.81 36.70
N VAL A 389 58.72 -70.06 36.53
CA VAL A 389 57.61 -70.40 35.62
C VAL A 389 56.30 -69.81 36.15
N ASP A 390 56.01 -69.95 37.44
CA ASP A 390 54.80 -69.40 38.06
C ASP A 390 54.76 -67.87 37.90
N ALA A 391 55.88 -67.19 38.16
CA ALA A 391 56.00 -65.74 37.97
C ALA A 391 55.78 -65.33 36.49
N LEU A 392 56.33 -66.09 35.52
CA LEU A 392 56.10 -65.84 34.10
C LEU A 392 54.65 -66.11 33.69
N MET A 393 53.99 -67.12 34.25
CA MET A 393 52.58 -67.40 34.00
C MET A 393 51.67 -66.30 34.56
N GLU A 394 51.96 -65.78 35.75
CA GLU A 394 51.23 -64.66 36.33
C GLU A 394 51.35 -63.40 35.45
N GLN A 395 52.56 -63.05 35.02
CA GLN A 395 52.79 -61.92 34.12
C GLN A 395 52.15 -62.13 32.74
N LEU A 396 52.14 -63.36 32.23
CA LEU A 396 51.46 -63.70 30.98
C LEU A 396 49.95 -63.46 31.09
N ASN A 397 49.31 -63.94 32.16
CA ASN A 397 47.88 -63.72 32.38
C ASN A 397 47.55 -62.22 32.50
N ALA A 398 48.38 -61.44 33.22
CA ALA A 398 48.22 -60.00 33.30
C ALA A 398 48.36 -59.33 31.92
N ALA A 399 49.32 -59.77 31.11
CA ALA A 399 49.54 -59.25 29.77
C ALA A 399 48.38 -59.57 28.81
N GLU A 400 47.84 -60.79 28.86
CA GLU A 400 46.68 -61.22 28.07
C GLU A 400 45.40 -60.46 28.44
N ASN A 401 45.16 -60.20 29.72
CA ASN A 401 44.05 -59.35 30.17
C ASN A 401 44.21 -57.90 29.66
N SER A 402 45.41 -57.33 29.81
CA SER A 402 45.70 -55.98 29.31
C SER A 402 45.54 -55.87 27.78
N LEU A 403 45.90 -56.91 27.01
CA LEU A 403 45.66 -56.94 25.57
C LEU A 403 44.17 -56.90 25.24
N LYS A 404 43.35 -57.64 25.98
CA LYS A 404 41.89 -57.62 25.80
C LYS A 404 41.31 -56.22 26.05
N ASP A 405 41.73 -55.57 27.14
CA ASP A 405 41.29 -54.19 27.45
C ASP A 405 41.70 -53.20 26.35
N LEU A 406 42.91 -53.35 25.78
CA LEU A 406 43.36 -52.53 24.64
C LEU A 406 42.52 -52.77 23.39
N GLN A 407 42.14 -54.02 23.09
CA GLN A 407 41.28 -54.36 21.95
C GLN A 407 39.87 -53.78 22.12
N ASP A 408 39.30 -53.85 23.32
CA ASP A 408 38.00 -53.25 23.63
C ASP A 408 38.06 -51.72 23.48
N ASN A 409 39.12 -51.07 23.97
CA ASN A 409 39.35 -49.64 23.78
C ASN A 409 39.51 -49.24 22.31
N ARG A 410 40.20 -50.05 21.49
CA ARG A 410 40.32 -49.81 20.05
C ARG A 410 38.95 -49.76 19.38
N MET A 411 38.11 -50.77 19.64
CA MET A 411 36.75 -50.84 19.08
C MET A 411 35.88 -49.66 19.53
N ALA A 412 36.01 -49.23 20.80
CA ALA A 412 35.31 -48.06 21.32
C ALA A 412 35.74 -46.77 20.61
N LEU A 413 37.05 -46.56 20.41
CA LEU A 413 37.57 -45.39 19.70
C LEU A 413 37.14 -45.37 18.23
N GLU A 414 37.21 -46.50 17.52
CA GLU A 414 36.74 -46.60 16.13
C GLU A 414 35.26 -46.20 15.99
N LYS A 415 34.42 -46.65 16.93
CA LYS A 415 33.01 -46.27 16.98
C LYS A 415 32.83 -44.77 17.23
N GLU A 416 33.54 -44.20 18.19
CA GLU A 416 33.48 -42.76 18.47
C GLU A 416 33.92 -41.92 17.26
N ILE A 417 35.02 -42.30 16.59
CA ILE A 417 35.48 -41.64 15.35
C ILE A 417 34.41 -41.67 14.27
N SER A 418 33.72 -42.80 14.10
CA SER A 418 32.60 -42.93 13.15
C SER A 418 31.44 -42.00 13.50
N ILE A 419 31.13 -41.83 14.78
CA ILE A 419 30.08 -40.89 15.25
C ILE A 419 30.49 -39.45 14.93
N LYS A 420 31.73 -39.04 15.25
CA LYS A 420 32.24 -37.70 14.94
C LYS A 420 32.26 -37.43 13.44
N ALA A 421 32.62 -38.42 12.63
CA ALA A 421 32.58 -38.33 11.17
C ALA A 421 31.15 -38.13 10.62
N ASN A 422 30.15 -38.80 11.21
CA ASN A 422 28.74 -38.59 10.86
C ASN A 422 28.28 -37.16 11.18
N SER A 423 28.61 -36.64 12.36
CA SER A 423 28.30 -35.26 12.76
C SER A 423 28.90 -34.22 11.81
N LEU A 424 30.18 -34.40 11.44
CA LEU A 424 30.87 -33.53 10.47
C LEU A 424 30.23 -33.57 9.08
N PHE A 425 29.79 -34.76 8.64
CA PHE A 425 29.09 -34.91 7.36
C PHE A 425 27.73 -34.21 7.36
N ILE A 426 26.98 -34.27 8.46
CA ILE A 426 25.71 -33.56 8.60
C ILE A 426 25.94 -32.04 8.52
N ASP A 427 26.92 -31.50 9.25
CA ASP A 427 27.15 -30.07 9.28
C ASP A 427 27.69 -29.54 7.95
N ASN A 428 28.79 -30.12 7.44
CA ASN A 428 29.42 -29.65 6.21
C ASN A 428 28.60 -30.04 4.97
N GLY A 429 28.26 -31.33 4.87
CA GLY A 429 27.69 -31.93 3.67
C GLY A 429 26.19 -31.75 3.52
N LYS A 430 25.45 -31.47 4.59
CA LYS A 430 24.00 -31.20 4.52
C LYS A 430 23.70 -29.76 4.86
N CYS A 431 24.11 -29.27 6.03
CA CYS A 431 23.67 -27.96 6.49
C CYS A 431 24.32 -26.82 5.71
N LEU A 432 25.65 -26.69 5.78
CA LEU A 432 26.38 -25.60 5.13
C LEU A 432 26.18 -25.56 3.61
N THR A 433 26.03 -26.72 2.97
CA THR A 433 25.75 -26.80 1.53
C THR A 433 24.44 -26.10 1.17
N VAL A 434 23.38 -26.28 1.96
CA VAL A 434 22.08 -25.65 1.73
C VAL A 434 22.11 -24.16 2.09
N ARG A 435 22.86 -23.78 3.12
CA ARG A 435 23.04 -22.37 3.52
C ARG A 435 23.69 -21.49 2.44
N THR A 436 24.48 -22.05 1.52
CA THR A 436 25.01 -21.29 0.36
C THR A 436 23.92 -20.65 -0.51
N ARG A 437 22.67 -21.11 -0.40
CA ARG A 437 21.52 -20.59 -1.14
C ARG A 437 20.75 -19.50 -0.40
N TYR A 438 21.27 -19.02 0.73
CA TYR A 438 20.65 -17.93 1.49
C TYR A 438 20.58 -16.67 0.60
N PRO A 439 19.40 -16.01 0.51
CA PRO A 439 19.22 -14.87 -0.38
C PRO A 439 20.13 -13.67 -0.04
N SER A 440 20.40 -12.86 -1.06
CA SER A 440 21.08 -11.58 -0.93
C SER A 440 20.19 -10.57 -0.18
N THR A 441 20.79 -9.54 0.42
CA THR A 441 20.05 -8.45 1.08
C THR A 441 19.08 -7.78 0.11
N LEU A 442 19.48 -7.57 -1.15
CA LEU A 442 18.61 -6.98 -2.17
C LEU A 442 17.37 -7.85 -2.44
N LYS A 443 17.54 -9.16 -2.53
CA LYS A 443 16.42 -10.09 -2.72
C LYS A 443 15.48 -10.12 -1.52
N LEU A 444 16.03 -10.07 -0.30
CA LEU A 444 15.24 -9.94 0.94
C LEU A 444 14.49 -8.62 1.04
N GLN A 445 14.99 -7.56 0.39
CA GLN A 445 14.29 -6.27 0.25
C GLN A 445 13.25 -6.25 -0.87
N GLY A 446 12.99 -7.38 -1.53
CA GLY A 446 11.96 -7.53 -2.56
C GLY A 446 12.35 -7.08 -3.96
N TYR A 447 13.64 -6.81 -4.21
CA TYR A 447 14.14 -6.56 -5.56
C TYR A 447 14.27 -7.88 -6.33
N GLN A 448 13.87 -7.86 -7.60
CA GLN A 448 14.09 -8.98 -8.53
C GLN A 448 15.49 -8.83 -9.15
N GLU A 449 16.27 -9.92 -9.14
CA GLU A 449 17.56 -10.02 -9.84
C GLU A 449 17.37 -10.29 -11.33
#